data_AF-A0A379SLJ3-F1
#
_entry.id   AF-A0A379SLJ3-F1
#
_cell.length_a   1.000
_cell.length_b   1.000
_cell.length_c   1.000
_cell.angle_alpha   90.00
_cell.angle_beta   90.00
_cell.angle_gamma   90.00
#
_symmetry.space_group_name_H-M   'P 1'
#
loop_
_entity.id
_entity.type
_entity.pdbx_description
1 polymer ?
#
loop_
_entity_poly.entity_id
_entity_poly.type
_entity_poly.pdbx_seq_one_letter_code
_entity_poly.pdbx_strand_id
1 'polypeptide(L)' 'MTTLLNPYFGEFGGMYVPQILMPALRQLEEAFVSAQKDPEFQAQFADLLKNYAGRPPR' A
#
# COMPACT_ATOMS: atom_id res chain seq x y z
N MET A 1 11.39 -13.90 -8.95
CA MET A 1 10.46 -13.44 -7.89
C MET A 1 10.17 -11.99 -8.21
N THR A 2 8.95 -11.68 -8.62
CA THR A 2 8.60 -10.40 -9.26
C THR A 2 7.69 -9.59 -8.34
N THR A 3 8.05 -8.34 -8.06
CA THR A 3 7.22 -7.35 -7.36
C THR A 3 6.60 -6.38 -8.37
N LEU A 4 5.47 -5.76 -8.03
CA LEU A 4 4.80 -4.76 -8.87
C LEU A 4 5.45 -3.37 -8.75
N LEU A 5 6.03 -3.07 -7.58
CA LEU A 5 6.74 -1.84 -7.28
C LEU A 5 8.22 -2.13 -7.03
N ASN A 6 9.05 -1.11 -7.16
CA ASN A 6 10.47 -1.23 -6.80
C ASN A 6 10.59 -1.34 -5.27
N PRO A 7 11.12 -2.45 -4.72
CA PRO A 7 11.24 -2.62 -3.28
C PRO A 7 12.42 -1.85 -2.67
N TYR A 8 13.30 -1.25 -3.49
CA TYR A 8 14.46 -0.49 -3.03
C TYR A 8 14.37 0.99 -3.39
N PHE A 9 14.97 1.82 -2.54
CA PHE A 9 15.26 3.23 -2.75
C PHE A 9 16.80 3.40 -2.74
N GLY A 10 17.41 3.39 -3.93
CA GLY A 10 18.86 3.29 -4.06
C GLY A 10 19.35 1.93 -3.54
N GLU A 11 20.30 1.94 -2.61
CA GLU A 11 20.84 0.71 -1.98
C GLU A 11 20.01 0.22 -0.77
N PHE A 12 19.06 1.02 -0.29
CA PHE A 12 18.29 0.74 0.93
C PHE A 12 16.88 0.24 0.62
N GLY A 13 16.33 -0.64 1.46
CA GLY A 13 14.99 -1.21 1.29
C GLY A 13 15.02 -2.72 1.17
N GLY A 14 14.24 -3.30 0.26
CA GLY A 14 14.13 -4.74 0.08
C GLY A 14 13.13 -5.42 1.03
N MET A 15 13.14 -6.75 1.03
CA MET A 15 12.20 -7.58 1.80
C MET A 15 12.98 -8.64 2.59
N TYR A 16 13.65 -8.21 3.66
CA TYR A 16 14.48 -9.07 4.52
C TYR A 16 13.64 -9.80 5.58
N VAL A 17 12.79 -10.73 5.12
CA VAL A 17 11.88 -11.52 5.96
C VAL A 17 12.05 -13.02 5.69
N PRO A 18 11.60 -13.89 6.62
CA PRO A 18 11.51 -15.32 6.35
C PRO A 18 10.71 -15.64 5.08
N GLN A 19 11.15 -16.64 4.31
CA GLN A 19 10.53 -17.01 3.03
C GLN A 19 9.02 -17.29 3.13
N ILE A 20 8.57 -17.81 4.28
CA ILE A 20 7.15 -18.09 4.55
C ILE A 20 6.26 -16.83 4.53
N LEU A 21 6.82 -15.63 4.72
CA LEU A 21 6.10 -14.37 4.69
C LEU A 21 6.05 -13.72 3.30
N MET A 22 6.88 -14.18 2.35
CA MET A 22 6.91 -13.62 0.99
C MET A 22 5.54 -13.66 0.27
N PRO A 23 4.72 -14.72 0.40
CA PRO A 23 3.38 -14.73 -0.21
C PRO A 23 2.45 -13.64 0.35
N ALA A 24 2.49 -13.40 1.67
CA ALA A 24 1.66 -12.39 2.31
C ALA A 24 2.04 -10.98 1.87
N LEU A 25 3.35 -10.70 1.76
CA LEU A 25 3.81 -9.40 1.27
C LEU A 25 3.43 -9.14 -0.19
N ARG A 26 3.47 -10.17 -1.04
CA ARG A 26 2.99 -10.04 -2.44
C ARG A 26 1.49 -9.76 -2.51
N GLN A 27 0.69 -10.49 -1.73
CA GLN A 27 -0.76 -10.26 -1.67
C GLN A 27 -1.07 -8.82 -1.23
N LEU A 28 -0.32 -8.31 -0.26
CA LEU A 28 -0.47 -6.93 0.20
C LEU A 28 -0.08 -5.91 -0.89
N GLU A 29 1.03 -6.13 -1.60
CA GLU A 29 1.45 -5.27 -2.71
C GLU A 29 0.40 -5.25 -3.83
N GLU A 30 -0.10 -6.41 -4.23
CA GLU A 30 -1.15 -6.55 -5.25
C GLU A 30 -2.43 -5.81 -4.84
N ALA A 31 -2.90 -6.01 -3.60
CA ALA A 31 -4.08 -5.32 -3.08
C ALA A 31 -3.88 -3.80 -3.01
N PHE A 32 -2.71 -3.36 -2.56
CA PHE A 32 -2.36 -1.93 -2.52
C PHE A 32 -2.37 -1.30 -3.91
N VAL A 33 -1.70 -1.91 -4.90
CA VAL A 33 -1.66 -1.40 -6.28
C VAL A 33 -3.06 -1.37 -6.89
N SER A 34 -3.91 -2.36 -6.58
CA SER A 34 -5.31 -2.39 -7.00
C SER A 34 -6.11 -1.25 -6.37
N ALA A 35 -6.05 -1.10 -5.04
CA ALA A 35 -6.79 -0.09 -4.28
C ALA A 35 -6.36 1.35 -4.65
N GLN A 36 -5.10 1.55 -5.02
CA GLN A 36 -4.61 2.84 -5.53
C GLN A 36 -5.25 3.25 -6.86
N LYS A 37 -5.72 2.28 -7.67
CA LYS A 37 -6.38 2.54 -8.96
C LYS A 37 -7.90 2.51 -8.86
N ASP A 38 -8.45 2.10 -7.73
CA ASP A 38 -9.88 1.97 -7.48
C ASP A 38 -10.47 3.31 -7.01
N PRO A 39 -11.33 3.98 -7.82
CA PRO A 39 -11.95 5.24 -7.43
C PRO A 39 -12.86 5.13 -6.20
N GLU A 40 -13.51 3.98 -5.99
CA GLU A 40 -14.40 3.78 -4.84
C GLU A 40 -13.59 3.71 -3.55
N PHE A 41 -12.45 3.01 -3.57
CA PHE A 41 -11.53 2.96 -2.44
C PHE A 41 -10.99 4.35 -2.08
N GLN A 42 -10.56 5.11 -3.09
CA GLN A 42 -10.06 6.47 -2.87
C GLN A 42 -11.14 7.40 -2.31
N ALA A 43 -12.38 7.29 -2.78
CA ALA A 43 -13.51 8.06 -2.28
C ALA A 43 -13.82 7.73 -0.81
N GLN A 44 -13.87 6.44 -0.45
CA GLN A 44 -14.07 5.99 0.93
C GLN A 44 -12.95 6.46 1.86
N PHE A 45 -11.70 6.34 1.40
CA PHE A 45 -10.56 6.79 2.18
C PHE A 45 -10.58 8.31 2.41
N ALA A 46 -10.87 9.09 1.37
CA ALA A 46 -11.00 10.54 1.47
C ALA A 46 -12.16 10.96 2.39
N ASP A 47 -13.28 10.25 2.35
CA ASP A 47 -14.42 10.49 3.25
C ASP A 47 -14.02 10.29 4.72
N LEU A 48 -13.35 9.17 5.03
CA LEU A 48 -12.83 8.89 6.37
C LEU A 48 -11.81 9.95 6.81
N LEU A 49 -10.90 10.36 5.93
CA LEU A 49 -9.95 11.42 6.25
C LEU A 49 -10.67 12.72 6.62
N LYS A 50 -11.73 13.08 5.89
CA LYS A 50 -12.48 14.32 6.11
C LYS A 50 -13.41 14.26 7.32
N ASN A 51 -14.27 13.26 7.36
CA ASN A 51 -15.42 13.22 8.26
C ASN A 51 -15.12 12.48 9.57
N TYR A 52 -14.12 11.60 9.58
CA TYR A 52 -13.72 10.86 10.77
C TYR A 52 -12.41 11.39 11.37
N ALA A 53 -11.36 11.53 10.56
CA ALA A 53 -10.05 11.99 11.02
C ALA A 53 -9.90 13.53 11.07
N GLY A 54 -10.88 14.28 10.56
CA GLY A 54 -10.92 15.75 10.63
C GLY A 54 -9.90 16.46 9.73
N ARG A 55 -9.53 15.89 8.58
CA ARG A 55 -8.63 16.50 7.60
C ARG A 55 -9.36 17.38 6.57
N PRO A 56 -8.73 18.43 6.02
CA PRO A 56 -7.42 18.96 6.44
C PRO A 56 -7.49 19.52 7.87
N PRO A 57 -6.38 19.49 8.63
CA PRO A 57 -6.34 20.16 9.91
C PRO A 57 -6.66 21.64 9.71
N ARG A 58 -7.31 22.24 10.70
CA ARG A 58 -7.72 23.64 10.67
C ARG A 58 -6.53 24.60 10.55
#